data_AF-A0A162RBB2-F1
#
_entry.id   AF-A0A162RBB2-F1
#
_cell.length_a   1.000
_cell.length_b   1.000
_cell.length_c   1.000
_cell.angle_alpha   90.00
_cell.angle_beta   90.00
_cell.angle_gamma   90.00
#
_symmetry.space_group_name_H-M   'P 1'
#
loop_
_entity.id
_entity.type
_entity.pdbx_description
1 polymer ?
#
loop_
_entity_poly.entity_id
_entity_poly.type
_entity_poly.pdbx_seq_one_letter_code
_entity_poly.pdbx_strand_id
1 'polypeptide(L)'
;MPKLEKMSAEEHLSISKKMFYGGFAFLPLLWLVNFMYFFNTTRQPNASKELKKYVYLSFGGCVVWFVLLTTWYGLFVNKRVSWGEGADRITVVIPKGL
;
A
#
# COMPACT_ATOMS: atom_id res chain seq x y z
N MET A 1 -5.29 -22.22 -1.02
CA MET A 1 -4.18 -21.72 -1.87
C MET A 1 -3.00 -22.66 -1.72
N PRO A 2 -2.27 -23.00 -2.80
CA PRO A 2 -1.01 -23.74 -2.70
C PRO A 2 -0.04 -23.00 -1.77
N LYS A 3 0.80 -23.72 -1.02
CA LYS A 3 1.93 -23.10 -0.30
C LYS A 3 2.84 -22.42 -1.33
N LEU A 4 3.34 -21.23 -1.01
CA LEU A 4 4.25 -20.43 -1.85
C LEU A 4 5.37 -21.24 -2.51
N GLU A 5 5.92 -22.20 -1.75
CA GLU A 5 7.03 -23.08 -2.13
C GLU A 5 6.68 -24.06 -3.26
N LYS A 6 5.39 -24.33 -3.47
CA LYS A 6 4.90 -25.27 -4.50
C LYS A 6 4.55 -24.58 -5.83
N MET A 7 4.65 -23.25 -5.89
CA MET A 7 4.26 -22.47 -7.05
C MET A 7 5.43 -22.20 -7.97
N SER A 8 5.17 -22.10 -9.28
CA SER A 8 6.19 -21.80 -10.26
C SER A 8 6.59 -20.31 -10.22
N ALA A 9 7.77 -19.97 -10.75
CA ALA A 9 8.23 -18.59 -10.85
C ALA A 9 7.29 -17.70 -11.69
N GLU A 10 6.62 -18.28 -12.68
CA GLU A 10 5.64 -17.59 -13.53
C GLU A 10 4.36 -17.27 -12.75
N GLU A 11 3.90 -18.18 -11.88
CA GLU A 11 2.74 -17.95 -11.03
C GLU A 11 3.02 -16.85 -10.00
N HIS A 12 4.21 -16.84 -9.38
CA HIS A 12 4.62 -15.75 -8.48
C HIS A 12 4.58 -14.40 -9.18
N LEU A 13 5.11 -14.33 -10.41
CA LEU A 13 5.10 -13.10 -11.22
C LEU A 13 3.68 -12.66 -11.58
N SER A 14 2.82 -13.59 -11.99
CA SER A 14 1.42 -13.31 -12.34
C SER A 14 0.65 -12.73 -11.15
N ILE A 15 0.81 -13.32 -9.96
CA ILE A 15 0.19 -12.81 -8.73
C ILE A 15 0.75 -11.43 -8.37
N SER A 16 2.07 -11.26 -8.41
CA SER A 16 2.67 -9.96 -8.05
C SER A 16 2.23 -8.84 -9.00
N LYS A 17 2.09 -9.12 -10.30
CA LYS A 17 1.52 -8.17 -11.28
C LYS A 17 0.09 -7.79 -10.93
N LYS A 18 -0.78 -8.77 -10.62
CA LYS A 18 -2.17 -8.53 -10.23
C LYS A 18 -2.28 -7.67 -8.97
N MET A 19 -1.47 -7.96 -7.96
CA MET A 19 -1.45 -7.15 -6.73
C MET A 19 -0.90 -5.75 -6.96
N PHE A 20 0.12 -5.61 -7.82
CA PHE A 20 0.65 -4.30 -8.21
C PHE A 20 -0.41 -3.45 -8.92
N TYR A 21 -1.07 -3.98 -9.95
CA TYR A 21 -2.11 -3.23 -10.66
C TYR A 21 -3.36 -3.00 -9.80
N GLY A 22 -3.73 -3.97 -8.95
CA GLY A 22 -4.81 -3.83 -8.00
C GLY A 22 -4.59 -2.70 -6.98
N GLY A 23 -3.33 -2.44 -6.60
CA GLY A 23 -3.01 -1.34 -5.68
C GLY A 23 -3.42 0.04 -6.17
N PHE A 24 -3.50 0.26 -7.49
CA PHE A 24 -3.97 1.52 -8.06
C PHE A 24 -5.45 1.81 -7.81
N ALA A 25 -6.24 0.83 -7.37
CA ALA A 25 -7.61 1.04 -6.88
C ALA A 25 -7.65 1.66 -5.46
N PHE A 26 -6.67 2.51 -5.12
CA PHE A 26 -6.51 3.14 -3.80
C PHE A 26 -6.26 2.14 -2.66
N LEU A 27 -5.52 1.07 -2.93
CA LEU A 27 -5.24 -0.03 -1.98
C LEU A 27 -3.76 -0.08 -1.60
N PRO A 28 -3.22 0.88 -0.82
CA PRO A 28 -1.81 0.87 -0.46
C PRO A 28 -1.39 -0.33 0.40
N LEU A 29 -2.31 -0.84 1.22
CA LEU A 29 -2.07 -2.06 1.99
C LEU A 29 -1.92 -3.30 1.09
N LEU A 30 -2.57 -3.33 -0.08
CA LEU A 30 -2.39 -4.43 -1.02
C LEU A 30 -0.96 -4.45 -1.59
N TRP A 31 -0.40 -3.28 -1.87
CA TRP A 31 1.00 -3.17 -2.25
C TRP A 31 1.95 -3.61 -1.13
N LEU A 32 1.64 -3.29 0.13
CA LEU A 32 2.42 -3.76 1.27
C LEU A 32 2.36 -5.30 1.39
N VAL A 33 1.18 -5.90 1.24
CA VAL A 33 1.04 -7.36 1.23
C VAL A 33 1.84 -7.97 0.09
N ASN A 34 1.81 -7.38 -1.13
CA ASN A 34 2.61 -7.85 -2.26
C ASN A 34 4.11 -7.87 -1.92
N PHE A 35 4.57 -6.79 -1.29
CA PHE A 35 5.96 -6.68 -0.85
C PHE A 35 6.31 -7.74 0.19
N MET A 36 5.58 -7.83 1.30
CA MET A 36 5.87 -8.79 2.37
C MET A 36 5.80 -10.25 1.90
N TYR A 37 4.83 -10.57 1.04
CA TYR A 37 4.60 -11.93 0.55
C TYR A 37 5.73 -12.43 -0.35
N PHE A 38 6.28 -11.58 -1.22
CA PHE A 38 7.34 -11.96 -2.16
C PHE A 38 8.74 -11.47 -1.76
N PHE A 39 8.90 -10.75 -0.65
CA PHE A 39 10.20 -10.21 -0.22
C PHE A 39 11.27 -11.29 -0.12
N ASN A 40 10.97 -12.41 0.54
CA ASN A 40 11.91 -13.51 0.65
C ASN A 40 12.22 -14.15 -0.71
N THR A 41 11.21 -14.29 -1.58
CA THR A 41 11.39 -14.79 -2.95
C THR A 41 12.34 -13.89 -3.75
N THR A 42 12.23 -12.57 -3.62
CA THR A 42 13.12 -11.63 -4.33
C THR A 42 14.59 -11.69 -3.91
N ARG A 43 14.88 -12.24 -2.72
CA ARG A 43 16.25 -12.42 -2.21
C ARG A 43 16.92 -13.69 -2.72
N GLN A 44 16.17 -14.60 -3.35
CA GLN A 44 16.73 -15.82 -3.92
C GLN A 44 17.57 -15.49 -5.16
N PRO A 45 18.68 -16.24 -5.42
CA PRO A 45 19.55 -16.00 -6.58
C PRO A 45 18.82 -16.13 -7.92
N ASN A 46 17.87 -17.05 -8.00
CA ASN A 46 17.12 -17.39 -9.22
C ASN A 46 15.87 -16.51 -9.43
N ALA A 47 15.67 -15.48 -8.61
CA ALA A 47 14.48 -14.65 -8.68
C ALA A 47 14.46 -13.78 -9.95
N SER A 48 13.34 -13.83 -10.68
CA SER A 48 13.12 -13.03 -11.89
C SER A 48 13.29 -11.53 -11.62
N LYS A 49 13.98 -10.84 -12.54
CA LYS A 49 14.13 -9.38 -12.50
C LYS A 49 12.77 -8.66 -12.55
N GLU A 50 11.81 -9.21 -13.28
CA GLU A 50 10.46 -8.63 -13.34
C GLU A 50 9.75 -8.73 -11.98
N LEU A 51 9.85 -9.87 -11.29
CA LEU A 51 9.23 -10.03 -9.97
C LEU A 51 9.78 -8.97 -9.00
N LYS A 52 11.11 -8.80 -8.97
CA LYS A 52 11.76 -7.76 -8.15
C LYS A 52 11.20 -6.38 -8.47
N LYS A 53 11.08 -6.04 -9.77
CA LYS A 53 10.52 -4.75 -10.21
C LYS A 53 9.12 -4.52 -9.63
N TYR A 54 8.17 -5.44 -9.80
CA TYR A 54 6.81 -5.25 -9.31
C TYR A 54 6.70 -5.21 -7.78
N VAL A 55 7.51 -6.00 -7.09
CA VAL A 55 7.59 -6.01 -5.62
C VAL A 55 8.10 -4.67 -5.08
N TYR A 56 9.20 -4.15 -5.62
CA TYR A 56 9.77 -2.87 -5.17
C TYR A 56 8.95 -1.66 -5.63
N LEU A 57 8.34 -1.69 -6.82
CA LEU A 57 7.40 -0.66 -7.24
C LEU A 57 6.15 -0.63 -6.35
N SER A 58 5.64 -1.80 -5.93
CA SER A 58 4.55 -1.87 -4.96
C SER A 58 4.97 -1.22 -3.63
N PHE A 59 6.15 -1.56 -3.11
CA PHE A 59 6.67 -0.92 -1.90
C PHE A 59 6.79 0.60 -2.03
N GLY A 60 7.33 1.09 -3.15
CA GLY A 60 7.38 2.53 -3.45
C GLY A 60 5.98 3.17 -3.47
N GLY A 61 5.01 2.54 -4.13
CA GLY A 61 3.61 2.98 -4.12
C GLY A 61 3.02 3.04 -2.71
N CYS A 62 3.28 2.03 -1.88
CA CYS A 62 2.87 2.02 -0.48
C CYS A 62 3.48 3.18 0.31
N VAL A 63 4.77 3.46 0.14
CA VAL A 63 5.46 4.58 0.82
C VAL A 63 4.88 5.93 0.39
N VAL A 64 4.66 6.13 -0.92
CA VAL A 64 4.04 7.36 -1.44
C VAL A 64 2.67 7.58 -0.81
N TRP A 65 1.83 6.55 -0.76
CA TRP A 65 0.52 6.63 -0.13
C TRP A 65 0.57 6.85 1.37
N PHE A 66 1.53 6.23 2.07
CA PHE A 66 1.72 6.45 3.49
C PHE A 66 2.05 7.92 3.79
N VAL A 67 2.96 8.52 3.01
CA VAL A 67 3.30 9.95 3.13
C VAL A 67 2.07 10.81 2.84
N LEU A 68 1.37 10.59 1.72
CA LEU A 68 0.18 11.36 1.35
C LEU A 68 -0.90 11.32 2.43
N LEU A 69 -1.24 10.12 2.93
CA LEU A 69 -2.26 9.96 3.96
C LEU A 69 -1.84 10.55 5.30
N THR A 70 -0.57 10.41 5.68
CA THR A 70 -0.05 10.99 6.93
C THR A 70 -0.03 12.52 6.86
N THR A 71 0.38 13.09 5.73
CA THR A 71 0.34 14.54 5.50
C THR A 71 -1.10 15.05 5.53
N TRP A 72 -2.03 14.38 4.83
CA TRP A 72 -3.44 14.74 4.86
C TRP A 72 -4.00 14.70 6.28
N TYR A 73 -3.74 13.61 7.02
CA TYR A 73 -4.17 13.46 8.42
C TYR A 73 -3.61 14.57 9.31
N GLY A 74 -2.31 14.86 9.19
CA GLY A 74 -1.65 15.93 9.94
C GLY A 74 -2.26 17.30 9.65
N LEU A 75 -2.50 17.64 8.38
CA LEU A 75 -3.17 18.88 8.00
C LEU A 75 -4.59 18.95 8.57
N PHE A 76 -5.37 17.88 8.40
CA PHE A 76 -6.75 17.82 8.86
C PHE A 76 -6.85 18.02 10.38
N VAL A 77 -6.09 17.28 11.18
CA VAL A 77 -6.15 17.39 12.65
C VAL A 77 -5.70 18.76 13.14
N ASN A 78 -4.65 19.35 12.55
CA ASN A 78 -4.12 20.64 12.99
C ASN A 78 -4.92 21.84 12.49
N LYS A 79 -5.62 21.72 11.37
CA LYS A 79 -6.32 22.84 10.73
C LYS A 79 -7.85 22.71 10.75
N ARG A 80 -8.42 21.57 11.16
CA ARG A 80 -9.88 21.34 11.13
C ARG A 80 -10.71 22.47 11.77
N VAL A 81 -10.30 22.97 12.93
CA VAL A 81 -11.03 24.03 13.64
C VAL A 81 -11.03 25.33 12.81
N SER A 82 -9.90 25.64 12.17
CA SER A 82 -9.79 26.83 11.30
C SER A 82 -10.57 26.72 9.99
N TRP A 83 -10.89 25.50 9.56
CA TRP A 83 -11.67 25.24 8.35
C TRP A 83 -13.19 25.27 8.60
N GLY A 84 -13.62 25.38 9.87
CA GLY A 84 -15.01 25.56 10.26
C GLY A 84 -15.96 24.48 9.75
N GLU A 85 -17.15 24.92 9.32
CA GLU A 85 -18.24 24.02 8.90
C GLU A 85 -17.84 23.04 7.79
N GLY A 86 -16.93 23.45 6.89
CA GLY A 86 -16.43 22.59 5.83
C GLY A 86 -15.69 21.35 6.36
N ALA A 87 -14.88 21.52 7.41
CA ALA A 87 -14.21 20.39 8.06
C ALA A 87 -15.18 19.56 8.90
N ASP A 88 -16.17 20.18 9.55
CA ASP A 88 -17.17 19.45 10.33
C ASP A 88 -18.00 18.50 9.47
N ARG A 89 -18.33 18.88 8.22
CA ARG A 89 -19.05 18.03 7.27
C ARG A 89 -18.30 16.74 6.87
N ILE A 90 -16.97 16.77 6.86
CA ILE A 90 -16.12 15.62 6.52
C ILE A 90 -15.55 14.92 7.77
N THR A 91 -15.91 15.42 8.97
CA THR A 91 -15.49 14.83 10.23
C THR A 91 -16.38 13.65 10.58
N VAL A 92 -15.81 12.46 10.57
CA VAL A 92 -16.56 11.24 10.94
C VAL A 92 -16.66 11.10 12.46
N VAL A 93 -15.61 11.47 13.19
CA VAL A 93 -15.55 11.39 14.65
C VAL A 93 -15.19 12.76 15.21
N ILE A 94 -16.17 13.41 15.85
CA ILE A 94 -15.99 14.71 16.49
C ILE A 94 -15.40 14.47 17.88
N PRO A 95 -14.20 15.00 18.19
CA PRO A 95 -13.65 14.91 19.53
C PRO A 95 -14.48 15.76 20.49
N LYS A 96 -14.93 15.17 21.59
CA LYS A 96 -15.68 15.88 22.64
C LYS A 96 -14.70 16.56 23.60
N GLY A 97 -15.01 17.79 24.01
CA GLY A 97 -14.23 18.52 25.02
C GLY A 97 -13.03 19.31 24.50
N LEU A 98 -13.00 19.60 23.20
CA LEU A 98 -12.16 20.64 22.58
C LEU A 98 -12.95 21.95 22.47
#